data_AF-A0A1G7WSF8-F1
#
_entry.id   AF-A0A1G7WSF8-F1
#
_cell.length_a   1.000
_cell.length_b   1.000
_cell.length_c   1.000
_cell.angle_alpha   90.00
_cell.angle_beta   90.00
_cell.angle_gamma   90.00
#
_symmetry.space_group_name_H-M   'P 1'
#
loop_
_entity.id
_entity.type
_entity.pdbx_description
1 polymer ?
#
loop_
_entity_poly.entity_id
_entity_poly.type
_entity_poly.pdbx_seq_one_letter_code
_entity_poly.pdbx_strand_id
1 'polypeptide(L)'
;MKNHHRSVKILRRGDLAKLTGCNLETIRYYENIGVMPEPPRTSKNYRAYDESHVGRLRFIMRARELGFTLDEVRDLLALVDGGVQTCGEVQGLAISHLASVRAKIDDLKRIERVLSSTVAQCTGDDVPECPVIDALTEVT
;
A
#
# COMPACT_ATOMS: atom_id res chain seq x y z
N MET A 1 -22.38 -3.65 33.87
CA MET A 1 -22.41 -4.79 32.91
C MET A 1 -23.54 -4.55 31.91
N LYS A 2 -23.22 -4.08 30.70
CA LYS A 2 -24.18 -3.96 29.59
C LYS A 2 -23.54 -4.55 28.35
N ASN A 3 -23.80 -5.84 28.10
CA ASN A 3 -23.38 -6.53 26.90
C ASN A 3 -24.11 -5.90 25.70
N HIS A 4 -23.44 -5.02 24.98
CA HIS A 4 -23.84 -4.63 23.64
C HIS A 4 -23.57 -5.81 22.71
N HIS A 5 -24.53 -6.73 22.60
CA HIS A 5 -24.61 -7.63 21.44
C HIS A 5 -24.95 -6.78 20.22
N ARG A 6 -23.95 -6.09 19.67
CA ARG A 6 -24.03 -5.53 18.33
C ARG A 6 -24.05 -6.73 17.40
N SER A 7 -25.21 -7.07 16.85
CA SER A 7 -25.36 -8.17 15.91
C SER A 7 -24.29 -8.06 14.83
N VAL A 8 -23.31 -8.96 14.85
CA VAL A 8 -22.20 -8.97 13.90
C VAL A 8 -22.82 -9.28 12.54
N LYS A 9 -22.90 -8.26 11.67
CA LYS A 9 -23.44 -8.43 10.33
C LYS A 9 -22.48 -9.33 9.55
N ILE A 10 -22.94 -10.54 9.22
CA ILE A 10 -22.19 -11.45 8.37
C ILE A 10 -22.22 -10.92 6.94
N LEU A 11 -21.04 -10.64 6.42
CA LEU A 11 -20.80 -10.13 5.07
C LEU A 11 -20.22 -11.25 4.20
N ARG A 12 -20.56 -11.23 2.90
CA ARG A 12 -19.83 -12.00 1.88
C ARG A 12 -18.66 -11.16 1.36
N ARG A 13 -17.71 -11.80 0.67
CA ARG A 13 -16.58 -11.09 0.04
C ARG A 13 -17.03 -9.99 -0.92
N GLY A 14 -18.15 -10.19 -1.61
CA GLY A 14 -18.76 -9.16 -2.46
C GLY A 14 -19.23 -7.93 -1.69
N ASP A 15 -19.72 -8.11 -0.47
CA ASP A 15 -20.13 -6.99 0.39
C ASP A 15 -18.89 -6.26 0.92
N LEU A 16 -17.84 -7.01 1.30
CA LEU A 16 -16.56 -6.43 1.71
C LEU A 16 -15.95 -5.57 0.60
N ALA A 17 -15.94 -6.07 -0.64
CA ALA A 17 -15.48 -5.33 -1.81
C ALA A 17 -16.27 -4.02 -2.01
N LYS A 18 -17.59 -4.06 -1.93
CA LYS A 18 -18.45 -2.87 -2.05
C LYS A 18 -18.20 -1.84 -0.94
N LEU A 19 -18.03 -2.29 0.31
CA LEU A 19 -17.86 -1.41 1.47
C LEU A 19 -16.47 -0.76 1.56
N THR A 20 -15.48 -1.34 0.90
CA THR A 20 -14.09 -0.88 0.94
C THR A 20 -13.60 -0.31 -0.38
N GLY A 21 -14.29 -0.58 -1.49
CA GLY A 21 -13.81 -0.26 -2.84
C GLY A 21 -12.69 -1.20 -3.31
N CYS A 22 -12.29 -2.19 -2.52
CA CYS A 22 -11.29 -3.17 -2.89
C CYS A 22 -11.88 -4.21 -3.84
N ASN A 23 -11.20 -4.52 -4.94
CA ASN A 23 -11.68 -5.56 -5.85
C ASN A 23 -11.54 -6.96 -5.22
N LEU A 24 -12.32 -7.93 -5.73
CA LEU A 24 -12.39 -9.28 -5.18
C LEU A 24 -11.07 -10.05 -5.26
N GLU A 25 -10.26 -9.81 -6.28
CA GLU A 25 -8.98 -10.48 -6.49
C GLU A 25 -7.92 -9.98 -5.52
N THR A 26 -7.89 -8.67 -5.27
CA THR A 26 -7.01 -8.08 -4.25
C THR A 26 -7.37 -8.57 -2.86
N ILE A 27 -8.65 -8.72 -2.53
CA ILE A 27 -9.06 -9.32 -1.25
C ILE A 27 -8.54 -10.76 -1.13
N ARG A 28 -8.71 -11.57 -2.18
CA ARG A 28 -8.17 -12.95 -2.23
C ARG A 28 -6.65 -12.97 -2.10
N TYR A 29 -5.97 -12.05 -2.78
CA TYR A 29 -4.53 -11.93 -2.72
C TYR A 29 -4.08 -11.63 -1.28
N TYR A 30 -4.70 -10.64 -0.63
CA TYR A 30 -4.38 -10.30 0.76
C TYR A 30 -4.67 -11.43 1.76
N GLU A 31 -5.72 -12.22 1.53
CA GLU A 31 -5.95 -13.47 2.29
C GLU A 31 -4.82 -14.47 2.08
N ASN A 32 -4.44 -14.73 0.82
CA ASN A 32 -3.42 -15.73 0.47
C ASN A 32 -2.04 -15.39 1.04
N ILE A 33 -1.70 -14.10 1.07
CA ILE A 33 -0.41 -13.63 1.62
C ILE A 33 -0.47 -13.32 3.12
N GLY A 34 -1.60 -13.62 3.79
CA GLY A 34 -1.75 -13.51 5.24
C GLY A 34 -1.85 -12.08 5.80
N VAL A 35 -2.01 -11.06 4.96
CA VAL A 35 -2.21 -9.67 5.42
C VAL A 35 -3.66 -9.47 5.88
N MET A 36 -4.60 -10.12 5.22
CA MET A 36 -5.95 -10.36 5.74
C MET A 36 -6.00 -11.77 6.35
N PRO A 37 -6.60 -11.96 7.53
CA PRO A 37 -6.80 -13.30 8.08
C PRO A 37 -7.77 -14.10 7.21
N GLU A 38 -7.63 -15.42 7.20
CA GLU A 38 -8.66 -16.26 6.57
C GLU A 38 -9.98 -16.10 7.35
N PRO A 39 -11.08 -15.68 6.70
CA PRO A 39 -12.34 -15.44 7.39
C PRO A 39 -12.95 -16.76 7.88
N PRO A 40 -13.69 -16.74 8.99
CA PRO A 40 -14.45 -17.90 9.43
C PRO A 40 -15.46 -18.33 8.36
N ARG A 41 -15.94 -19.57 8.49
CA ARG A 41 -16.97 -20.12 7.59
C ARG A 41 -18.30 -20.27 8.32
N THR A 42 -19.37 -19.95 7.60
CA THR A 42 -20.75 -20.22 8.05
C THR A 42 -21.04 -21.71 8.14
N SER A 43 -22.14 -22.09 8.80
CA SER A 43 -22.63 -23.48 8.82
C SER A 43 -22.91 -24.08 7.44
N LYS A 44 -23.14 -23.23 6.42
CA LYS A 44 -23.27 -23.62 5.01
C LYS A 44 -21.95 -23.58 4.23
N ASN A 45 -20.81 -23.53 4.94
CA ASN A 45 -19.45 -23.54 4.40
C ASN A 45 -19.04 -22.33 3.53
N TYR A 46 -19.79 -21.22 3.58
CA TYR A 46 -19.41 -19.95 2.95
C TYR A 46 -18.49 -19.11 3.84
N ARG A 47 -17.50 -18.42 3.26
CA ARG A 47 -16.69 -17.40 3.96
C ARG A 47 -17.59 -16.30 4.53
N ALA A 48 -17.34 -15.92 5.78
CA ALA A 48 -18.07 -14.93 6.56
C ALA A 48 -17.12 -13.83 7.02
N TYR A 49 -17.37 -12.61 6.58
CA TYR A 49 -16.64 -11.42 7.02
C TYR A 49 -17.52 -10.60 7.97
N ASP A 50 -16.92 -9.68 8.68
CA ASP A 50 -17.61 -8.75 9.57
C ASP A 50 -16.97 -7.34 9.50
N GLU A 51 -17.41 -6.44 10.38
CA GLU A 51 -16.92 -5.06 10.42
C GLU A 51 -15.42 -4.96 10.76
N SER A 52 -14.85 -5.92 11.50
CA SER A 52 -13.41 -5.94 11.80
C SER A 52 -12.59 -6.18 10.52
N HIS A 53 -13.11 -7.03 9.62
CA HIS A 53 -12.49 -7.26 8.30
C HIS A 53 -12.56 -6.00 7.43
N VAL A 54 -13.66 -5.23 7.51
CA VAL A 54 -13.80 -3.94 6.80
C VAL A 54 -12.75 -2.95 7.31
N GLY A 55 -12.61 -2.82 8.63
CA GLY A 55 -11.62 -1.94 9.26
C GLY A 55 -10.19 -2.31 8.87
N ARG A 56 -9.84 -3.60 8.97
CA ARG A 56 -8.51 -4.10 8.57
C ARG A 56 -8.21 -3.85 7.10
N LEU A 57 -9.17 -4.11 6.21
CA LEU A 57 -8.96 -3.91 4.78
C LEU A 57 -8.77 -2.43 4.43
N ARG A 58 -9.52 -1.52 5.07
CA ARG A 58 -9.30 -0.06 4.94
C ARG A 58 -7.92 0.35 5.45
N PHE A 59 -7.47 -0.22 6.56
CA PHE A 59 -6.12 0.03 7.07
C PHE A 59 -5.06 -0.35 6.04
N ILE A 60 -5.15 -1.57 5.50
CA ILE A 60 -4.22 -2.07 4.48
C ILE A 60 -4.23 -1.14 3.26
N MET A 61 -5.41 -0.81 2.73
CA MET A 61 -5.55 0.07 1.57
C MET A 61 -4.90 1.43 1.82
N ARG A 62 -5.17 2.05 2.97
CA ARG A 62 -4.62 3.35 3.31
C ARG A 62 -3.10 3.32 3.47
N ALA A 63 -2.56 2.28 4.09
CA ALA A 63 -1.11 2.11 4.21
C ALA A 63 -0.45 1.95 2.82
N ARG A 64 -1.06 1.17 1.92
CA ARG A 64 -0.57 1.01 0.54
C ARG A 64 -0.64 2.32 -0.25
N GLU A 65 -1.68 3.13 -0.07
CA GLU A 65 -1.76 4.48 -0.67
C GLU A 65 -0.65 5.40 -0.19
N LEU A 66 -0.20 5.26 1.05
CA LEU A 66 0.92 6.01 1.62
C LEU A 66 2.30 5.43 1.25
N GLY A 67 2.33 4.44 0.37
CA GLY A 67 3.56 3.86 -0.14
C GLY A 67 4.21 2.83 0.77
N PHE A 68 3.57 2.42 1.87
CA PHE A 68 4.08 1.31 2.67
C PHE A 68 4.07 0.03 1.83
N THR A 69 5.14 -0.74 1.95
CA THR A 69 5.25 -2.09 1.41
C THR A 69 4.33 -3.03 2.17
N LEU A 70 3.98 -4.17 1.56
CA LEU A 70 3.12 -5.15 2.24
C LEU A 70 3.79 -5.75 3.49
N ASP A 71 5.11 -5.81 3.53
CA ASP A 71 5.86 -6.26 4.71
C ASP A 71 5.73 -5.25 5.85
N GLU A 72 5.93 -3.95 5.58
CA GLU A 72 5.70 -2.91 6.60
C GLU A 72 4.23 -2.85 7.06
N VAL A 73 3.29 -3.12 6.15
CA VAL A 73 1.87 -3.24 6.55
C VAL A 73 1.67 -4.43 7.50
N ARG A 74 2.34 -5.57 7.30
CA ARG A 74 2.28 -6.69 8.25
C ARG A 74 2.86 -6.32 9.60
N ASP A 75 4.00 -5.62 9.63
CA ASP A 75 4.63 -5.18 10.87
C ASP A 75 3.70 -4.25 11.66
N LEU A 76 3.08 -3.29 10.97
CA LEU A 76 2.09 -2.40 11.58
C LEU A 76 0.86 -3.17 12.08
N LEU A 77 0.36 -4.14 11.33
CA LEU A 77 -0.77 -4.96 11.75
C LEU A 77 -0.43 -5.85 12.94
N ALA A 78 0.78 -6.41 13.00
CA ALA A 78 1.25 -7.21 14.14
C ALA A 78 1.29 -6.39 15.42
N LEU A 79 1.72 -5.12 15.33
CA LEU A 79 1.64 -4.19 16.45
C LEU A 79 0.18 -3.98 16.87
N VAL A 80 -0.71 -3.62 15.95
CA VAL A 80 -2.14 -3.34 16.25
C VAL A 80 -2.87 -4.56 16.82
N ASP A 81 -2.64 -5.75 16.25
CA ASP A 81 -3.28 -7.01 16.64
C ASP A 81 -2.76 -7.50 18.01
N GLY A 82 -1.51 -7.19 18.35
CA GLY A 82 -0.88 -7.54 19.62
C GLY A 82 -1.49 -6.83 20.83
N GLY A 83 -2.18 -5.70 20.65
CA GLY A 83 -2.92 -4.99 21.70
C GLY A 83 -2.05 -4.35 22.80
N VAL A 84 -0.73 -4.46 22.72
CA VAL A 84 0.26 -3.92 23.66
C VAL A 84 1.19 -2.91 22.97
N GLN A 85 0.91 -2.55 21.71
CA GLN A 85 1.73 -1.63 20.96
C GLN A 85 1.90 -0.30 21.68
N THR A 86 3.14 0.15 21.79
CA THR A 86 3.42 1.50 22.25
C THR A 86 3.33 2.46 21.06
N CYS A 87 2.92 3.70 21.31
CA CYS A 87 2.95 4.75 20.27
C CYS A 87 4.37 4.90 19.67
N GLY A 88 5.41 4.57 20.45
CA GLY A 88 6.82 4.62 20.02
C GLY A 88 7.18 3.63 18.92
N GLU A 89 6.69 2.38 18.96
CA GLU A 89 7.00 1.38 17.93
C GLU A 89 6.36 1.74 16.58
N VAL A 90 5.09 2.16 16.61
CA VAL A 90 4.36 2.64 15.44
C VAL A 90 5.04 3.90 14.87
N GLN A 91 5.46 4.82 15.75
CA GLN A 91 6.20 6.01 15.37
C GLN A 91 7.55 5.66 14.71
N GLY A 92 8.27 4.66 15.22
CA GLY A 92 9.54 4.21 14.67
C GLY A 92 9.40 3.72 13.22
N LEU A 93 8.42 2.85 12.94
CA LEU A 93 8.11 2.40 11.58
C LEU A 93 7.74 3.58 10.67
N ALA A 94 6.90 4.49 11.15
CA ALA A 94 6.49 5.67 10.37
C ALA A 94 7.68 6.60 10.06
N ILE A 95 8.61 6.81 11.01
CA ILE A 95 9.82 7.61 10.80
C ILE A 95 10.74 6.95 9.77
N SER A 96 10.93 5.63 9.86
CA SER A 96 11.74 4.87 8.89
C SER A 96 11.18 4.99 7.48
N HIS A 97 9.87 4.78 7.32
CA HIS A 97 9.20 4.93 6.02
C HIS A 97 9.28 6.37 5.49
N LEU A 98 9.08 7.37 6.36
CA LEU A 98 9.22 8.78 5.99
C LEU A 98 10.63 9.10 5.50
N ALA A 99 11.67 8.52 6.10
CA ALA A 99 13.04 8.68 5.65
C ALA A 99 13.25 8.07 4.25
N SER A 100 12.72 6.87 3.99
CA SER A 100 12.73 6.22 2.67
C SER A 100 12.03 7.08 1.60
N VAL A 101 10.83 7.61 1.91
CA VAL A 101 10.09 8.51 1.02
C VAL A 101 10.90 9.76 0.69
N ARG A 102 11.54 10.39 1.69
CA ARG A 102 12.38 11.58 1.48
C ARG A 102 13.59 11.27 0.60
N ALA A 103 14.28 10.17 0.84
CA ALA A 103 15.40 9.73 0.00
C ALA A 103 14.94 9.52 -1.45
N LYS A 104 13.78 8.89 -1.66
CA LYS A 104 13.22 8.69 -3.01
C LYS A 104 12.88 10.01 -3.71
N ILE A 105 12.34 10.99 -2.99
CA ILE A 105 12.07 12.33 -3.52
C ILE A 105 13.37 12.99 -3.97
N ASP A 106 14.43 12.91 -3.17
CA ASP A 106 15.72 13.53 -3.51
C ASP A 106 16.37 12.88 -4.74
N ASP A 107 16.25 11.55 -4.88
CA ASP A 107 16.67 10.83 -6.08
C ASP A 107 15.84 11.22 -7.30
N LEU A 108 14.51 11.32 -7.16
CA LEU A 108 13.63 11.74 -8.26
C LEU A 108 13.92 13.17 -8.70
N LYS A 109 14.21 14.09 -7.77
CA LYS A 109 14.65 15.46 -8.09
C LYS A 109 16.02 15.50 -8.78
N ARG A 110 16.90 14.52 -8.51
CA ARG A 110 18.18 14.39 -9.24
C ARG A 110 17.92 13.96 -10.67
N ILE A 111 17.08 12.94 -10.87
CA ILE A 111 16.69 12.43 -12.18
C ILE A 111 15.99 13.54 -13.00
N GLU A 112 15.04 14.25 -12.39
CA GLU A 112 14.32 15.37 -12.99
C GLU A 112 15.29 16.42 -13.54
N ARG A 113 16.26 16.88 -12.74
CA ARG A 113 17.24 17.89 -13.18
C ARG A 113 18.03 17.45 -14.41
N VAL A 114 18.47 16.20 -14.45
CA VAL A 114 19.20 15.64 -15.59
C VAL A 114 18.29 15.63 -16.82
N LEU A 115 17.11 15.02 -16.70
CA LEU A 115 16.15 14.93 -17.81
C LEU A 115 15.72 16.31 -18.32
N SER A 116 15.43 17.26 -17.43
CA SER A 116 15.07 18.63 -17.82
C SER A 116 16.20 19.33 -18.58
N SER A 117 17.46 19.15 -18.16
CA SER A 117 18.62 19.70 -18.87
C SER A 117 18.78 19.07 -20.25
N THR A 118 18.64 17.75 -20.35
CA THR A 118 18.76 17.02 -21.62
C THR A 118 17.64 17.40 -22.59
N VAL A 119 16.40 17.50 -22.13
CA VAL A 119 15.26 17.91 -22.96
C VAL A 119 15.41 19.35 -23.43
N ALA A 120 15.91 20.26 -22.60
CA ALA A 120 16.10 21.66 -22.98
C ALA A 120 17.14 21.86 -24.11
N GLN A 121 18.04 20.90 -24.30
CA GLN A 121 19.04 20.92 -25.37
C GLN A 121 18.51 20.32 -26.69
N CYS A 122 17.43 19.53 -26.63
CA CYS A 122 16.84 18.92 -27.81
C CYS A 122 15.99 19.95 -28.56
N THR A 123 16.35 20.25 -29.81
CA THR A 123 15.60 21.22 -30.64
C THR A 123 14.30 20.62 -31.19
N GLY A 124 14.22 19.29 -31.30
CA GLY A 124 13.09 18.58 -31.92
C GLY A 124 13.08 18.64 -33.45
N ASP A 125 14.16 19.14 -34.06
CA ASP A 125 14.32 19.21 -35.51
C ASP A 125 14.69 17.85 -36.11
N ASP A 126 14.50 17.71 -37.43
CA ASP A 126 14.90 16.51 -38.19
C ASP A 126 16.43 16.53 -38.44
N VAL A 127 17.19 16.35 -37.37
CA VAL A 127 18.66 16.32 -37.37
C VAL A 127 19.18 15.00 -36.80
N PRO A 128 20.32 14.47 -37.29
CA PRO A 128 20.86 13.19 -36.84
C PRO A 128 21.48 13.24 -35.43
N GLU A 129 21.77 14.44 -34.92
CA GLU A 129 22.36 14.67 -33.59
C GLU A 129 21.25 14.96 -32.57
N CYS A 130 21.07 14.08 -31.60
CA CYS A 130 19.99 14.18 -30.61
C CYS A 130 20.58 14.19 -29.19
N PRO A 131 20.57 15.33 -28.48
CA PRO A 131 21.11 15.43 -27.13
C PRO A 131 20.49 14.45 -26.13
N VAL A 132 19.25 13.99 -26.38
CA VAL A 132 18.59 12.94 -25.57
C VAL A 132 19.23 11.58 -25.79
N ILE A 133 19.51 11.21 -27.04
CA ILE A 133 20.15 9.93 -27.35
C ILE A 133 21.60 9.94 -26.87
N ASP A 134 22.30 11.05 -27.05
CA ASP A 134 23.68 11.20 -26.59
C ASP A 134 23.78 11.00 -25.07
N ALA A 135 22.93 11.68 -24.29
CA ALA A 135 22.89 11.54 -22.83
C ALA A 135 22.51 10.13 -22.33
N LEU A 136 21.80 9.33 -23.13
CA LEU A 136 21.45 7.94 -22.80
C LEU A 136 22.50 6.92 -23.25
N THR A 137 23.38 7.31 -24.17
CA THR A 137 24.43 6.44 -24.72
C THR A 137 25.81 6.73 -24.14
N GLU A 138 25.99 7.85 -23.43
CA GLU A 138 27.15 8.11 -22.58
C GLU A 138 27.25 7.04 -21.48
N VAL A 139 28.16 6.08 -21.67
CA VAL A 139 28.58 5.13 -20.63
C VAL A 139 29.49 5.89 -19.67
N THR A 140 29.02 6.09 -18.44
CA THR A 140 29.85 6.56 -17.32
C THR A 140 30.79 5.46 -16.85
#